data_AF-A0A837G418-F1
#
_entry.id   AF-A0A837G418-F1
#
_cell.length_a   1.000
_cell.length_b   1.000
_cell.length_c   1.000
_cell.angle_alpha   90.00
_cell.angle_beta   90.00
_cell.angle_gamma   90.00
#
_symmetry.space_group_name_H-M   'P 1'
#
loop_
_entity.id
_entity.type
_entity.pdbx_description
1 polymer ?
#
loop_
_entity_poly.entity_id
_entity_poly.type
_entity_poly.pdbx_seq_one_letter_code
_entity_poly.pdbx_strand_id
1 'polypeptide(L)'
;MRKTDKKRDNAIRIALTEACDVAQEESEGFMWLTHLVNYDAFPGSLSVICVYDTDANLAKVDLDDMCSLIKKKLASIDINLKDIRRHIRFDTEEKCKHENNGKWQERLK
;
A
#
# COMPACT_ATOMS: atom_id res chain seq x y z
N MET A 1 10.90 -6.77 -18.28
CA MET A 1 9.47 -6.93 -17.94
C MET A 1 8.79 -7.77 -19.02
N ARG A 2 8.30 -8.96 -18.66
CA ARG A 2 7.60 -9.89 -19.57
C ARG A 2 6.15 -9.43 -19.78
N LYS A 3 5.47 -9.92 -20.83
CA LYS A 3 4.05 -9.59 -21.08
C LYS A 3 3.14 -9.93 -19.88
N THR A 4 3.44 -11.02 -19.18
CA THR A 4 2.71 -11.46 -17.98
C THR A 4 2.87 -10.49 -16.81
N ASP A 5 4.07 -9.93 -16.62
CA ASP A 5 4.36 -8.97 -15.55
C ASP A 5 3.55 -7.70 -15.77
N LYS A 6 3.47 -7.21 -17.02
CA LYS A 6 2.64 -6.03 -17.37
C LYS A 6 1.17 -6.22 -17.04
N LYS A 7 0.63 -7.42 -17.29
CA LYS A 7 -0.77 -7.71 -16.98
C LYS A 7 -1.02 -7.73 -15.48
N ARG A 8 -0.09 -8.29 -14.70
CA ARG A 8 -0.15 -8.32 -13.24
C ARG A 8 0.00 -6.94 -12.63
N ASP A 9 0.97 -6.16 -13.09
CA ASP A 9 1.18 -4.76 -12.68
C ASP A 9 -0.11 -3.94 -12.82
N ASN A 10 -0.73 -4.03 -13.99
CA ASN A 10 -1.98 -3.33 -14.26
C ASN A 10 -3.12 -3.82 -13.35
N ALA A 11 -3.21 -5.12 -13.09
CA ALA A 11 -4.22 -5.67 -12.17
C ALA A 11 -4.00 -5.20 -10.73
N ILE A 12 -2.76 -5.23 -10.24
CA ILE A 12 -2.39 -4.74 -8.90
C ILE A 12 -2.74 -3.26 -8.79
N ARG A 13 -2.36 -2.46 -9.79
CA ARG A 13 -2.68 -1.03 -9.81
C ARG A 13 -4.18 -0.78 -9.72
N ILE A 14 -5.01 -1.49 -10.49
CA ILE A 14 -6.47 -1.33 -10.43
C ILE A 14 -7.00 -1.72 -9.05
N ALA A 15 -6.62 -2.90 -8.54
CA ALA A 15 -7.08 -3.40 -7.24
C ALA A 15 -6.67 -2.47 -6.08
N LEU A 16 -5.47 -1.91 -6.14
CA LEU A 16 -4.97 -0.96 -5.15
C LEU A 16 -5.58 0.44 -5.31
N THR A 17 -5.92 0.88 -6.52
CA THR A 17 -6.70 2.11 -6.72
C THR A 17 -8.06 2.00 -6.04
N GLU A 18 -8.75 0.87 -6.21
CA GLU A 18 -10.02 0.64 -5.51
C GLU A 18 -9.85 0.56 -3.99
N ALA A 19 -8.76 -0.04 -3.50
CA ALA A 19 -8.45 -0.04 -2.07
C ALA A 19 -8.17 1.38 -1.55
N CYS A 20 -7.52 2.22 -2.36
CA CYS A 20 -7.22 3.61 -2.04
C CYS A 20 -8.51 4.43 -1.90
N ASP A 21 -9.43 4.28 -2.84
CA ASP A 21 -10.71 4.99 -2.85
C ASP A 21 -11.52 4.65 -1.58
N VAL A 22 -11.67 3.35 -1.30
CA VAL A 22 -12.34 2.86 -0.09
C VAL A 22 -11.64 3.36 1.19
N ALA A 23 -10.31 3.30 1.24
CA ALA A 23 -9.56 3.80 2.38
C ALA A 23 -9.71 5.32 2.58
N GLN A 24 -9.82 6.11 1.51
CA GLN A 24 -10.08 7.55 1.60
C GLN A 24 -11.48 7.84 2.17
N GLU A 25 -12.46 6.98 1.91
CA GLU A 25 -13.81 7.12 2.47
C GLU A 25 -13.92 6.60 3.91
N GLU A 26 -13.27 5.48 4.23
CA GLU A 26 -13.40 4.79 5.52
C GLU A 26 -12.38 5.28 6.57
N SER A 27 -11.19 5.72 6.15
CA SER A 27 -10.11 6.12 7.06
C SER A 27 -9.88 7.64 7.06
N GLU A 28 -10.23 8.26 8.18
CA GLU A 28 -9.96 9.69 8.41
C GLU A 28 -8.45 9.97 8.35
N GLY A 29 -8.07 10.93 7.51
CA GLY A 29 -6.67 11.33 7.32
C GLY A 29 -5.84 10.40 6.44
N PHE A 30 -6.42 9.39 5.79
CA PHE A 30 -5.74 8.67 4.72
C PHE A 30 -5.57 9.58 3.50
N MET A 31 -4.39 9.56 2.88
CA MET A 31 -4.11 10.43 1.72
C MET A 31 -3.87 9.65 0.44
N TRP A 32 -2.97 8.69 0.46
CA TRP A 32 -2.65 7.87 -0.72
C TRP A 32 -1.94 6.59 -0.32
N LEU A 33 -1.93 5.62 -1.24
CA LEU A 33 -1.08 4.44 -1.13
C LEU A 33 -0.25 4.26 -2.40
N THR A 34 0.88 3.57 -2.25
CA THR A 34 1.73 3.16 -3.37
C THR A 34 2.16 1.72 -3.20
N HIS A 35 2.62 1.08 -4.27
CA HIS A 35 3.15 -0.27 -4.22
C HIS A 35 4.52 -0.34 -4.88
N LEU A 36 5.37 -1.17 -4.30
CA LEU A 36 6.69 -1.54 -4.77
C LEU A 36 6.68 -3.05 -5.01
N VAL A 37 7.05 -3.48 -6.19
CA VAL A 37 7.04 -4.90 -6.52
C VAL A 37 8.28 -5.27 -7.30
N ASN A 38 9.00 -6.28 -6.80
CA ASN A 38 10.07 -6.90 -7.55
C ASN A 38 9.55 -8.16 -8.24
N TYR A 39 9.24 -8.06 -9.53
CA TYR A 39 8.69 -9.16 -10.32
C TYR A 39 9.56 -10.42 -10.36
N ASP A 40 10.85 -10.32 -10.05
CA ASP A 40 11.77 -11.47 -9.97
C ASP A 40 11.50 -12.36 -8.74
N ALA A 41 11.05 -11.75 -7.63
CA ALA A 41 10.73 -12.42 -6.36
C ALA A 41 9.23 -12.36 -6.01
N PHE A 42 8.38 -12.19 -7.02
CA PHE A 42 6.93 -12.12 -6.85
C PHE A 42 6.34 -13.50 -6.48
N PRO A 43 5.32 -13.59 -5.59
CA PRO A 43 4.59 -12.49 -4.91
C PRO A 43 5.21 -12.00 -3.60
N GLY A 44 6.27 -12.65 -3.10
CA GLY A 44 6.87 -12.35 -1.80
C GLY A 44 7.56 -10.98 -1.68
N SER A 45 7.82 -10.32 -2.80
CA SER A 45 8.45 -9.00 -2.86
C SER A 45 7.49 -7.82 -2.89
N LEU A 46 6.18 -8.06 -3.06
CA LEU A 46 5.19 -6.99 -3.14
C LEU A 46 5.18 -6.24 -1.80
N SER A 47 5.30 -4.93 -1.83
CA SER A 47 5.21 -4.07 -0.65
C SER A 47 4.27 -2.94 -0.96
N VAL A 48 3.31 -2.68 -0.09
CA VAL A 48 2.34 -1.59 -0.20
C VAL A 48 2.62 -0.61 0.92
N ILE A 49 2.67 0.68 0.61
CA ILE A 49 2.89 1.74 1.58
C ILE A 49 1.65 2.62 1.59
N CYS A 50 0.97 2.68 2.73
CA CYS A 50 -0.21 3.51 2.98
C CYS A 50 0.22 4.76 3.73
N VAL A 51 -0.15 5.93 3.21
CA VAL A 51 0.28 7.24 3.75
C VAL A 51 -0.93 8.00 4.28
N TYR A 52 -0.79 8.43 5.54
CA TYR A 52 -1.75 9.28 6.24
C TYR A 52 -1.21 10.69 6.43
N ASP A 53 -2.07 11.64 6.77
CA ASP A 53 -1.71 13.03 7.03
C ASP A 53 -0.86 13.17 8.30
N THR A 54 -1.32 12.60 9.42
CA THR A 54 -0.68 12.70 10.74
C THR A 54 -0.57 11.35 11.44
N ASP A 55 0.37 11.25 12.39
CA ASP A 55 0.52 10.05 13.24
C ASP A 55 -0.71 9.81 14.12
N ALA A 56 -1.37 10.87 14.56
CA ALA A 56 -2.60 10.79 15.35
C ALA A 56 -3.75 10.12 14.58
N ASN A 57 -3.88 10.41 13.28
CA ASN A 57 -4.89 9.76 12.44
C ASN A 57 -4.53 8.29 12.20
N LEU A 58 -3.26 8.01 11.89
CA LEU A 58 -2.78 6.64 11.73
C LEU A 58 -2.99 5.79 13.00
N ALA A 59 -2.80 6.36 14.19
CA ALA A 59 -2.98 5.67 15.46
C ALA A 59 -4.45 5.31 15.77
N LYS A 60 -5.42 5.98 15.13
CA LYS A 60 -6.85 5.66 15.25
C LYS A 60 -7.30 4.58 14.27
N VAL A 61 -6.53 4.33 13.21
CA VAL A 61 -6.89 3.41 12.13
C VAL A 61 -6.73 1.97 12.62
N ASP A 62 -7.71 1.14 12.27
CA ASP A 62 -7.58 -0.30 12.44
C ASP A 62 -6.68 -0.87 11.33
N LEU A 63 -5.41 -1.07 11.69
CA LEU A 63 -4.41 -1.57 10.74
C LEU A 63 -4.76 -2.97 10.22
N ASP A 64 -5.50 -3.78 10.99
CA ASP A 64 -5.90 -5.12 10.56
C ASP A 64 -7.02 -5.06 9.52
N ASP A 65 -7.97 -4.13 9.69
CA ASP A 65 -9.02 -3.86 8.70
C ASP A 65 -8.42 -3.38 7.37
N MET A 66 -7.54 -2.38 7.41
CA MET A 66 -6.81 -1.90 6.21
C MET A 66 -6.02 -3.03 5.54
N CYS A 67 -5.38 -3.88 6.34
CA CYS A 67 -4.63 -5.01 5.84
C CYS A 67 -5.55 -6.03 5.16
N SER A 68 -6.71 -6.30 5.75
CA SER A 68 -7.73 -7.20 5.24
C SER A 68 -8.38 -6.68 3.97
N LEU A 69 -8.64 -5.37 3.87
CA LEU A 69 -9.16 -4.70 2.68
C LEU A 69 -8.21 -4.90 1.49
N ILE A 70 -6.93 -4.57 1.66
CA ILE A 70 -5.91 -4.72 0.61
C ILE A 70 -5.74 -6.20 0.26
N LYS A 71 -5.70 -7.10 1.26
CA LYS A 71 -5.64 -8.55 1.02
C LYS A 71 -6.80 -9.03 0.16
N LYS A 72 -8.03 -8.57 0.44
CA LYS A 72 -9.24 -8.96 -0.29
C LYS A 72 -9.20 -8.46 -1.74
N LYS A 73 -8.78 -7.22 -1.97
CA LYS A 73 -8.60 -6.65 -3.31
C LYS A 73 -7.54 -7.41 -4.11
N LEU A 74 -6.40 -7.74 -3.51
CA LEU A 74 -5.35 -8.56 -4.13
C LEU A 74 -5.79 -10.01 -4.38
N ALA A 75 -6.53 -10.62 -3.46
CA ALA A 75 -7.07 -11.96 -3.64
C ALA A 75 -8.07 -12.04 -4.81
N SER A 76 -8.83 -10.97 -5.07
CA SER A 76 -9.73 -10.88 -6.22
C SER A 76 -9.04 -10.96 -7.59
N ILE A 77 -7.73 -10.70 -7.63
CA ILE A 77 -6.89 -10.81 -8.83
C ILE A 77 -5.92 -12.00 -8.78
N ASP A 78 -6.24 -13.01 -7.96
CA ASP A 78 -5.46 -14.24 -7.76
C ASP A 78 -4.09 -14.03 -7.08
N ILE A 79 -3.91 -12.92 -6.35
CA ILE A 79 -2.69 -12.64 -5.59
C ILE A 79 -2.93 -12.97 -4.13
N ASN A 80 -2.55 -14.19 -3.73
CA ASN A 80 -2.70 -14.64 -2.36
C ASN A 80 -1.40 -14.45 -1.55
N LEU A 81 -1.38 -13.45 -0.68
CA LEU A 81 -0.27 -13.18 0.24
C LEU A 81 -0.52 -13.88 1.57
N LYS A 82 0.40 -14.77 1.97
CA LYS A 82 0.32 -15.49 3.26
C LYS A 82 0.33 -14.51 4.44
N ASP A 83 1.29 -13.59 4.45
CA ASP A 83 1.51 -12.61 5.52
C ASP A 83 1.37 -11.17 5.01
N ILE A 84 0.14 -10.78 4.67
CA ILE A 84 -0.17 -9.44 4.15
C ILE A 84 0.38 -8.31 5.04
N ARG A 85 0.41 -8.48 6.37
CA ARG A 85 0.96 -7.50 7.32
C ARG A 85 2.44 -7.21 7.11
N ARG A 86 3.19 -8.14 6.52
CA ARG A 86 4.61 -7.96 6.21
C ARG A 86 4.84 -7.24 4.89
N HIS A 87 3.82 -7.23 4.04
CA HIS A 87 3.81 -6.54 2.76
C HIS A 87 3.27 -5.11 2.91
N ILE A 88 2.42 -4.83 3.89
CA ILE A 88 1.86 -3.49 4.08
C ILE A 88 2.66 -2.71 5.13
N ARG A 89 3.06 -1.50 4.76
CA ARG A 89 3.66 -0.51 5.66
C ARG A 89 2.76 0.71 5.75
N PHE A 90 2.73 1.31 6.92
CA PHE A 90 1.99 2.52 7.18
C PHE A 90 2.96 3.65 7.50
N ASP A 91 2.72 4.80 6.89
CA ASP A 91 3.54 5.98 7.01
C ASP A 91 2.69 7.24 7.05
N THR A 92 3.31 8.38 7.34
CA THR A 92 2.59 9.66 7.45
C THR A 92 3.37 10.79 6.80
N GLU A 93 2.65 11.76 6.24
CA GLU A 93 3.30 12.97 5.73
C GLU A 93 3.99 13.75 6.83
N GLU A 94 3.44 13.79 8.03
CA GLU A 94 4.11 14.39 9.19
C GLU A 94 5.50 13.78 9.43
N LYS A 95 5.61 12.44 9.47
CA LYS A 95 6.90 11.74 9.59
C LYS A 95 7.82 12.00 8.41
N CYS A 96 7.32 11.93 7.17
CA CYS A 96 8.13 12.21 5.99
C CYS A 96 8.63 13.67 5.96
N LYS A 97 7.81 14.63 6.38
CA LYS A 97 8.21 16.05 6.54
C LYS A 97 9.30 16.21 7.60
N HIS A 98 9.16 15.53 8.74
CA HIS A 98 10.12 15.60 9.84
C HIS A 98 11.47 14.91 9.52
N GLU A 99 11.43 13.68 9.03
CA GLU A 99 12.64 12.85 8.83
C GLU A 99 13.30 13.05 7.46
N ASN A 100 12.51 13.33 6.43
CA ASN A 100 12.95 13.37 5.04
C ASN A 100 12.66 14.71 4.34
N ASN A 101 12.27 15.76 5.09
CA ASN A 101 11.88 17.06 4.53
C ASN A 101 10.78 16.95 3.45
N GLY A 102 9.88 15.96 3.57
CA GLY A 102 8.80 15.70 2.62
C GLY A 102 9.25 14.99 1.34
N LYS A 103 10.52 14.54 1.26
CA LYS A 103 11.07 13.85 0.10
C LYS A 103 10.74 12.36 0.13
N TRP A 104 9.54 12.03 -0.31
CA TRP A 104 9.09 10.64 -0.46
C TRP A 104 10.01 9.79 -1.35
N GLN A 105 10.72 10.39 -2.30
CA GLN A 105 11.70 9.70 -3.14
C GLN A 105 12.89 9.12 -2.34
N GLU A 106 13.27 9.73 -1.22
CA GLU A 106 14.34 9.20 -0.37
C GLU A 106 13.82 8.15 0.61
N ARG A 107 12.54 8.25 0.98
CA ARG A 107 11.87 7.35 1.93
C ARG A 107 11.41 6.03 1.30
N LEU A 108 11.00 6.07 0.03
CA LEU A 108 10.50 4.91 -0.73
C LEU A 108 11.59 4.19 -1.56
N LYS A 109 12.86 4.50 -1.30
CA LYS A 109 14.00 4.02 -2.09
C LYS A 109 14.55 2.69 -1.61
#